data_AF-A0A7V3YF56-F1
#
_entry.id   AF-A0A7V3YF56-F1
#
_cell.length_a   1.000
_cell.length_b   1.000
_cell.length_c   1.000
_cell.angle_alpha   90.00
_cell.angle_beta   90.00
_cell.angle_gamma   90.00
#
_symmetry.space_group_name_H-M   'P 1'
#
loop_
_entity.id
_entity.type
_entity.pdbx_description
1 polymer ?
#
loop_
_entity_poly.entity_id
_entity_poly.type
_entity_poly.pdbx_seq_one_letter_code
_entity_poly.pdbx_strand_id
1 'polypeptide(L)'
;MTVRDVVTAIIRYSVGDRELSVNDRLITGSYDTEAMGIAVTFMATVDVIWKAAELGANLIITHGPTLYTGGDATDWLKNDPVYLEKKKLIESHGMAIWRYHDAMHMAQPDGIYAGLWKAIDWEKYLVSKDNLWIYEIPETTLADLARCFREKLSGGVVRIVGNPDMKVSRAGILAGGGSLGLGRGEI
;
A
#
# COMPACT_ATOMS: atom_id res chain seq x y z
N MET A 1 -5.63 -24.62 0.24
CA MET A 1 -4.60 -23.66 0.71
C MET A 1 -5.28 -22.73 1.69
N THR A 2 -4.77 -22.60 2.92
CA THR A 2 -5.39 -21.75 3.95
C THR A 2 -4.91 -20.30 3.84
N VAL A 3 -5.62 -19.37 4.50
CA VAL A 3 -5.16 -17.99 4.67
C VAL A 3 -3.77 -17.96 5.31
N ARG A 4 -3.50 -18.83 6.28
CA ARG A 4 -2.18 -18.98 6.91
C ARG A 4 -1.09 -19.32 5.90
N ASP A 5 -1.36 -20.25 4.98
CA ASP A 5 -0.39 -20.67 3.96
C ASP A 5 -0.02 -19.49 3.06
N VAL A 6 -1.02 -18.72 2.61
CA VAL A 6 -0.84 -17.53 1.77
C VAL A 6 0.00 -16.47 2.50
N VAL A 7 -0.42 -16.11 3.72
CA VAL A 7 0.27 -15.09 4.52
C VAL A 7 1.70 -15.52 4.80
N THR A 8 1.92 -16.76 5.21
CA THR A 8 3.26 -17.29 5.50
C THR A 8 4.16 -17.26 4.25
N ALA A 9 3.62 -17.61 3.08
CA ALA A 9 4.39 -17.56 1.83
C ALA A 9 4.80 -16.13 1.46
N ILE A 10 3.89 -15.16 1.57
CA ILE A 10 4.16 -13.74 1.27
C ILE A 10 5.17 -13.17 2.26
N ILE A 11 5.01 -13.45 3.55
CA ILE A 11 5.94 -12.98 4.58
C ILE A 11 7.33 -13.57 4.39
N ARG A 12 7.44 -14.88 4.13
CA ARG A 12 8.73 -15.51 3.84
C ARG A 12 9.41 -14.91 2.61
N TYR A 13 8.64 -14.63 1.56
CA TYR A 13 9.14 -13.93 0.38
C TYR A 13 9.67 -12.53 0.72
N SER A 14 9.00 -11.82 1.62
CA SER A 14 9.30 -10.43 1.95
C SER A 14 10.49 -10.29 2.90
N VAL A 15 10.46 -11.02 4.02
CA VAL A 15 11.37 -10.79 5.16
C VAL A 15 11.96 -12.08 5.74
N GLY A 16 11.75 -13.24 5.07
CA GLY A 16 12.20 -14.54 5.57
C GLY A 16 11.49 -14.92 6.87
N ASP A 17 12.27 -15.28 7.89
CA ASP A 17 11.75 -15.73 9.19
C ASP A 17 11.67 -14.62 10.26
N ARG A 18 11.72 -13.34 9.84
CA ARG A 18 11.61 -12.20 10.78
C ARG A 18 10.19 -12.08 11.34
N GLU A 19 10.08 -11.59 12.57
CA GLU A 19 8.80 -11.30 13.20
C GLU A 19 8.05 -10.18 12.46
N LEU A 20 6.72 -10.30 12.45
CA LEU A 20 5.83 -9.33 11.82
C LEU A 20 5.61 -8.11 12.69
N SER A 21 5.47 -6.96 12.03
CA SER A 21 5.00 -5.75 12.69
C SER A 21 3.55 -5.94 13.15
N VAL A 22 3.11 -5.10 14.09
CA VAL A 22 1.69 -5.00 14.46
C VAL A 22 0.80 -4.54 13.29
N ASN A 23 1.42 -4.04 12.21
CA ASN A 23 0.74 -3.59 11.00
C ASN A 23 0.54 -4.71 9.98
N ASP A 24 1.28 -5.82 10.08
CA ASP A 24 1.16 -6.97 9.19
C ASP A 24 0.33 -8.07 9.87
N ARG A 25 -0.99 -7.92 9.87
CA ARG A 25 -1.88 -8.81 10.64
C ARG A 25 -3.22 -9.07 9.98
N LEU A 26 -3.85 -10.16 10.39
CA LEU A 26 -5.23 -10.46 10.02
C LEU A 26 -6.17 -9.55 10.82
N ILE A 27 -6.94 -8.73 10.11
CA ILE A 27 -7.89 -7.78 10.70
C ILE A 27 -9.23 -8.46 10.97
N THR A 28 -9.70 -9.28 10.03
CA THR A 28 -10.95 -10.04 10.13
C THR A 28 -10.78 -11.46 9.57
N GLY A 29 -11.65 -12.38 9.99
CA GLY A 29 -11.62 -13.78 9.56
C GLY A 29 -10.70 -14.66 10.40
N SER A 30 -10.31 -15.81 9.85
CA SER A 30 -9.41 -16.77 10.51
C SER A 30 -8.28 -17.17 9.58
N TYR A 31 -7.09 -17.39 10.16
CA TYR A 31 -5.95 -17.97 9.45
C TYR A 31 -6.22 -19.40 8.95
N ASP A 32 -7.14 -20.11 9.61
CA ASP A 32 -7.44 -21.51 9.29
C ASP A 32 -8.53 -21.65 8.22
N THR A 33 -9.11 -20.53 7.77
CA THR A 33 -10.06 -20.50 6.65
C THR A 33 -9.36 -20.89 5.34
N GLU A 34 -10.01 -21.72 4.52
CA GLU A 34 -9.53 -22.00 3.17
C GLU A 34 -9.67 -20.77 2.26
N ALA A 35 -8.60 -20.39 1.56
CA ALA A 35 -8.61 -19.29 0.61
C ALA A 35 -9.16 -19.76 -0.74
N MET A 36 -10.42 -19.43 -1.02
CA MET A 36 -11.13 -19.75 -2.27
C MET A 36 -10.72 -18.83 -3.42
N GLY A 37 -10.38 -17.58 -3.10
CA GLY A 37 -9.87 -16.59 -4.03
C GLY A 37 -9.25 -15.42 -3.29
N ILE A 38 -8.25 -14.79 -3.93
CA ILE A 38 -7.44 -13.73 -3.33
C ILE A 38 -7.63 -12.45 -4.13
N ALA A 39 -8.07 -11.39 -3.45
CA ALA A 39 -8.10 -10.03 -4.00
C ALA A 39 -6.96 -9.21 -3.38
N VAL A 40 -6.23 -8.44 -4.20
CA VAL A 40 -5.18 -7.52 -3.74
C VAL A 40 -5.62 -6.08 -3.96
N THR A 41 -5.37 -5.21 -2.99
CA THR A 41 -5.80 -3.81 -3.06
C THR A 41 -4.87 -2.90 -2.26
N PHE A 42 -4.88 -1.60 -2.57
CA PHE A 42 -4.26 -0.63 -1.69
C PHE A 42 -5.08 -0.41 -0.41
N MET A 43 -6.41 -0.35 -0.50
CA MET A 43 -7.29 -0.23 0.67
C MET A 43 -8.52 -1.13 0.50
N ALA A 44 -8.91 -1.83 1.57
CA ALA A 44 -10.14 -2.63 1.62
C ALA A 44 -11.39 -1.73 1.80
N THR A 45 -11.74 -0.97 0.76
CA THR A 45 -12.97 -0.15 0.74
C THR A 45 -14.22 -1.03 0.63
N VAL A 46 -15.40 -0.44 0.87
CA VAL A 46 -16.69 -1.14 0.71
C VAL A 46 -16.84 -1.72 -0.69
N ASP A 47 -16.49 -0.95 -1.72
CA ASP A 47 -16.56 -1.40 -3.12
C ASP A 47 -15.62 -2.58 -3.40
N VAL A 48 -14.41 -2.57 -2.82
CA VAL A 48 -13.47 -3.69 -2.94
C VAL A 48 -14.02 -4.94 -2.26
N ILE A 49 -14.64 -4.81 -1.09
CA ILE A 49 -15.21 -5.95 -0.37
C ILE A 49 -16.38 -6.56 -1.16
N TRP A 50 -17.28 -5.71 -1.68
CA TRP A 50 -18.34 -6.16 -2.58
C TRP A 50 -17.78 -6.85 -3.81
N LYS A 51 -16.80 -6.23 -4.47
CA LYS A 51 -16.25 -6.79 -5.70
C LYS A 51 -15.52 -8.12 -5.48
N ALA A 52 -14.79 -8.24 -4.38
CA ALA A 52 -14.13 -9.49 -4.01
C ALA A 52 -15.18 -10.60 -3.80
N ALA A 53 -16.25 -10.32 -3.06
CA ALA A 53 -17.34 -11.26 -2.84
C ALA A 53 -18.05 -11.67 -4.16
N GLU A 54 -18.34 -10.73 -5.05
CA GLU A 54 -18.91 -11.00 -6.38
C GLU A 54 -18.03 -11.94 -7.22
N LEU A 55 -16.70 -11.79 -7.11
CA LEU A 55 -15.72 -12.59 -7.84
C LEU A 55 -15.43 -13.94 -7.15
N GLY A 56 -16.08 -14.22 -6.01
CA GLY A 56 -15.85 -15.44 -5.22
C GLY A 56 -14.53 -15.45 -4.44
N ALA A 57 -13.86 -14.30 -4.30
CA ALA A 57 -12.71 -14.17 -3.42
C ALA A 57 -13.17 -14.00 -1.96
N ASN A 58 -12.49 -14.69 -1.04
CA ASN A 58 -12.78 -14.66 0.39
C ASN A 58 -11.55 -14.26 1.24
N LEU A 59 -10.43 -13.95 0.59
CA LEU A 59 -9.27 -13.31 1.20
C LEU A 59 -8.96 -12.00 0.47
N ILE A 60 -8.97 -10.88 1.20
CA ILE A 60 -8.47 -9.58 0.74
C ILE A 60 -7.12 -9.31 1.39
N ILE A 61 -6.13 -8.99 0.57
CA ILE A 61 -4.83 -8.48 1.00
C ILE A 61 -4.81 -6.97 0.74
N THR A 62 -4.77 -6.17 1.81
CA THR A 62 -4.78 -4.71 1.76
C THR A 62 -3.44 -4.14 2.22
N HIS A 63 -3.01 -3.03 1.63
CA HIS A 63 -1.82 -2.31 2.10
C HIS A 63 -2.16 -1.35 3.24
N GLY A 64 -3.04 -0.38 2.99
CA GLY A 64 -3.50 0.61 3.96
C GLY A 64 -4.51 0.06 4.98
N PRO A 65 -4.87 0.89 5.98
CA PRO A 65 -5.84 0.54 7.02
C PRO A 65 -7.18 0.02 6.51
N THR A 66 -7.76 -0.92 7.25
CA THR A 66 -9.09 -1.48 6.96
C THR A 66 -10.20 -0.68 7.64
N LEU A 67 -9.94 -0.11 8.81
CA LEU A 67 -10.87 0.48 9.77
C LEU A 67 -10.37 1.87 10.20
N TYR A 68 -10.23 2.75 9.21
CA TYR A 68 -10.00 4.21 9.28
C TYR A 68 -8.67 4.70 9.87
N THR A 69 -8.13 4.09 10.93
CA THR A 69 -6.89 4.53 11.60
C THR A 69 -5.72 3.59 11.32
N GLY A 70 -4.49 4.08 11.46
CA GLY A 70 -3.27 3.27 11.30
C GLY A 70 -3.32 1.96 12.08
N GLY A 71 -3.75 2.01 13.34
CA GLY A 71 -3.90 0.84 14.20
C GLY A 71 -5.18 0.03 14.01
N ASP A 72 -6.08 0.37 13.08
CA ASP A 72 -7.41 -0.25 12.90
C ASP A 72 -8.18 -0.40 14.24
N ALA A 73 -8.05 0.58 15.13
CA ALA A 73 -8.67 0.57 16.45
C ALA A 73 -10.17 0.81 16.36
N THR A 74 -10.97 -0.02 17.02
CA THR A 74 -12.44 0.00 16.87
C THR A 74 -13.19 0.52 18.09
N ASP A 75 -12.51 0.85 19.19
CA ASP A 75 -13.16 1.30 20.42
C ASP A 75 -14.02 2.55 20.23
N TRP A 76 -13.55 3.49 19.43
CA TRP A 76 -14.26 4.73 19.09
C TRP A 76 -15.35 4.52 18.01
N LEU A 77 -15.36 3.38 17.33
CA LEU A 77 -16.27 3.04 16.24
C LEU A 77 -17.45 2.16 16.67
N LYS A 78 -17.49 1.66 17.92
CA LYS A 78 -18.45 0.62 18.36
C LYS A 78 -19.91 0.89 18.00
N ASN A 79 -20.32 2.16 18.00
CA ASN A 79 -21.68 2.59 17.69
C ASN A 79 -21.78 3.38 16.37
N ASP A 80 -20.69 3.47 15.61
CA ASP A 80 -20.68 4.19 14.34
C ASP A 80 -21.42 3.36 13.26
N PRO A 81 -22.47 3.92 12.62
CA PRO A 81 -23.29 3.15 11.69
C PRO A 81 -22.53 2.71 10.44
N VAL A 82 -21.54 3.49 9.97
CA VAL A 82 -20.75 3.16 8.78
C VAL A 82 -19.81 1.99 9.08
N TYR A 83 -19.17 2.02 10.25
CA TYR A 83 -18.37 0.89 10.72
C TYR A 83 -19.21 -0.39 10.88
N LEU A 84 -20.38 -0.29 11.51
CA LEU A 84 -21.25 -1.44 11.75
C LEU A 84 -21.72 -2.09 10.43
N GLU A 85 -22.12 -1.30 9.44
CA GLU A 85 -22.52 -1.84 8.13
C GLU A 85 -21.32 -2.44 7.37
N LYS A 86 -20.13 -1.82 7.42
CA LYS A 86 -18.93 -2.40 6.81
C LYS A 86 -18.56 -3.72 7.48
N LYS A 87 -18.62 -3.79 8.81
CA LYS A 87 -18.35 -5.02 9.58
C LYS A 87 -19.34 -6.12 9.19
N LYS A 88 -20.64 -5.81 9.15
CA LYS A 88 -21.68 -6.74 8.73
C LYS A 88 -21.46 -7.26 7.31
N LEU A 89 -21.06 -6.40 6.38
CA LEU A 89 -20.72 -6.79 5.00
C LEU A 89 -19.59 -7.84 5.00
N ILE A 90 -18.48 -7.55 5.69
CA ILE A 90 -17.32 -8.44 5.81
C ILE A 90 -17.75 -9.80 6.39
N GLU A 91 -18.51 -9.79 7.49
CA GLU A 91 -18.97 -11.01 8.17
C GLU A 91 -19.94 -11.82 7.31
N SER A 92 -20.89 -11.16 6.64
CA SER A 92 -21.91 -11.83 5.80
C SER A 92 -21.33 -12.58 4.60
N HIS A 93 -20.16 -12.15 4.11
CA HIS A 93 -19.42 -12.81 3.05
C HIS A 93 -18.28 -13.71 3.55
N GLY A 94 -18.12 -13.86 4.86
CA GLY A 94 -17.05 -14.68 5.44
C GLY A 94 -15.65 -14.19 5.07
N MET A 95 -15.48 -12.88 4.91
CA MET A 95 -14.28 -12.29 4.32
C MET A 95 -13.13 -12.23 5.34
N ALA A 96 -12.01 -12.88 5.00
CA ALA A 96 -10.74 -12.68 5.66
C ALA A 96 -10.04 -11.45 5.07
N ILE A 97 -9.61 -10.51 5.92
CA ILE A 97 -8.86 -9.34 5.47
C ILE A 97 -7.52 -9.32 6.20
N TRP A 98 -6.44 -9.46 5.44
CA TRP A 98 -5.08 -9.39 5.94
C TRP A 98 -4.40 -8.10 5.47
N ARG A 99 -3.80 -7.37 6.41
CA ARG A 99 -3.02 -6.18 6.11
C ARG A 99 -1.56 -6.56 5.89
N TYR A 100 -1.01 -6.13 4.76
CA TYR A 100 0.37 -6.33 4.33
C TYR A 100 1.00 -4.97 4.07
N HIS A 101 1.68 -4.44 5.08
CA HIS A 101 2.16 -3.07 5.12
C HIS A 101 3.69 -3.03 5.29
N ASP A 102 4.21 -3.21 6.50
CA ASP A 102 5.62 -2.99 6.79
C ASP A 102 6.50 -4.07 6.14
N ALA A 103 6.03 -5.32 6.12
CA ALA A 103 6.76 -6.39 5.45
C ALA A 103 7.00 -6.12 3.95
N MET A 104 6.08 -5.43 3.27
CA MET A 104 6.26 -5.02 1.87
C MET A 104 7.40 -4.00 1.72
N HIS A 105 7.50 -3.06 2.67
CA HIS A 105 8.57 -2.06 2.70
C HIS A 105 9.93 -2.64 3.10
N MET A 106 9.92 -3.69 3.93
CA MET A 106 11.13 -4.38 4.37
C MET A 106 11.71 -5.35 3.33
N ALA A 107 10.93 -5.69 2.31
CA ALA A 107 11.38 -6.54 1.21
C ALA A 107 12.61 -5.93 0.49
N GLN A 108 13.35 -6.77 -0.22
CA GLN A 108 14.54 -6.36 -0.95
C GLN A 108 14.39 -6.70 -2.45
N PRO A 109 14.13 -5.72 -3.32
CA PRO A 109 13.87 -4.30 -3.02
C PRO A 109 12.50 -4.07 -2.33
N ASP A 110 12.31 -2.89 -1.72
CA ASP A 110 11.02 -2.47 -1.17
C ASP A 110 9.94 -2.60 -2.26
N GLY A 111 8.85 -3.31 -1.95
CA GLY A 111 7.81 -3.64 -2.93
C GLY A 111 7.06 -2.42 -3.49
N ILE A 112 6.91 -1.35 -2.71
CA ILE A 112 6.27 -0.10 -3.14
C ILE A 112 7.20 0.64 -4.10
N TYR A 113 8.49 0.78 -3.76
CA TYR A 113 9.45 1.44 -4.65
C TYR A 113 9.71 0.63 -5.92
N ALA A 114 9.79 -0.69 -5.83
CA ALA A 114 9.90 -1.56 -7.01
C ALA A 114 8.71 -1.38 -7.96
N GLY A 115 7.49 -1.31 -7.42
CA GLY A 115 6.28 -1.00 -8.20
C GLY A 115 6.33 0.39 -8.83
N LEU A 116 6.74 1.41 -8.07
CA LEU A 116 6.91 2.78 -8.55
C LEU A 116 7.92 2.84 -9.70
N TRP A 117 9.11 2.28 -9.52
CA TRP A 117 10.17 2.31 -10.55
C TRP A 117 9.72 1.67 -11.85
N LYS A 118 8.98 0.56 -11.76
CA LYS A 118 8.38 -0.09 -12.92
C LYS A 118 7.35 0.80 -13.62
N ALA A 119 6.52 1.51 -12.85
CA ALA A 119 5.50 2.40 -13.40
C ALA A 119 6.12 3.63 -14.09
N ILE A 120 7.18 4.19 -13.52
CA ILE A 120 7.80 5.42 -14.05
C ILE A 120 9.08 5.18 -14.88
N ASP A 121 9.58 3.94 -14.99
CA ASP A 121 10.84 3.56 -15.65
C ASP A 121 12.08 4.29 -15.11
N TRP A 122 12.20 4.38 -13.78
CA TRP A 122 13.25 5.17 -13.10
C TRP A 122 14.27 4.38 -12.30
N GLU A 123 14.23 3.04 -12.30
CA GLU A 123 15.22 2.22 -11.57
C GLU A 123 16.66 2.56 -11.99
N LYS A 124 16.87 2.79 -13.30
CA LYS A 124 18.16 3.18 -13.89
C LYS A 124 18.70 4.54 -13.43
N TYR A 125 17.84 5.37 -12.84
CA TYR A 125 18.20 6.70 -12.35
C TYR A 125 18.52 6.72 -10.86
N LEU A 126 18.38 5.59 -10.15
CA LEU A 126 18.74 5.52 -8.72
C LEU A 126 20.21 5.85 -8.52
N VAL A 127 20.49 6.77 -7.60
CA VAL A 127 21.86 7.14 -7.23
C VAL A 127 22.56 6.01 -6.46
N SER A 128 21.82 5.28 -5.62
CA SER A 128 22.33 4.12 -4.90
C SER A 128 21.20 3.12 -4.64
N LYS A 129 21.51 1.83 -4.69
CA LYS A 129 20.57 0.77 -4.27
C LYS A 129 20.30 0.79 -2.76
N ASP A 130 21.19 1.39 -1.98
CA ASP A 130 21.03 1.57 -0.53
C ASP A 130 20.14 2.78 -0.19
N ASN A 131 19.84 3.63 -1.17
CA ASN A 131 18.97 4.79 -1.00
C ASN A 131 17.91 4.86 -2.10
N LEU A 132 16.74 4.34 -1.78
CA LEU A 132 15.59 4.19 -2.69
C LEU A 132 14.92 5.53 -3.05
N TRP A 133 15.35 6.65 -2.47
CA TRP A 133 14.64 7.93 -2.57
C TRP A 133 15.28 8.90 -3.55
N ILE A 134 16.55 8.71 -3.92
CA ILE A 134 17.30 9.73 -4.66
C ILE A 134 17.64 9.26 -6.07
N TYR A 135 17.30 10.11 -7.04
CA TYR A 135 17.41 9.82 -8.46
C TYR A 135 18.19 10.92 -9.18
N GLU A 136 19.10 10.54 -10.08
CA GLU A 136 19.74 11.44 -11.05
C GLU A 136 19.10 11.23 -12.42
N ILE A 137 18.41 12.26 -12.90
CA ILE A 137 17.56 12.21 -14.10
C ILE A 137 18.11 13.13 -15.19
N PRO A 138 17.77 12.88 -16.47
CA PRO A 138 18.04 13.85 -17.53
C PRO A 138 17.47 15.22 -17.17
N GLU A 139 18.23 16.29 -17.42
CA GLU A 139 17.79 17.63 -17.08
C GLU A 139 16.42 17.94 -17.72
N THR A 140 15.52 18.45 -16.89
CA THR A 140 14.17 18.85 -17.28
C THR A 140 13.75 20.11 -16.52
N THR A 141 12.52 20.56 -16.71
CA THR A 141 11.90 21.63 -15.90
C THR A 141 10.99 21.03 -14.83
N LEU A 142 10.71 21.78 -13.75
CA LEU A 142 9.72 21.35 -12.75
C LEU A 142 8.35 21.09 -13.38
N ALA A 143 7.93 21.91 -14.34
CA ALA A 143 6.67 21.75 -15.05
C ALA A 143 6.63 20.45 -15.88
N ASP A 144 7.71 20.15 -16.60
CA ASP A 144 7.80 18.94 -17.43
C ASP A 144 7.93 17.68 -16.58
N LEU A 145 8.63 17.76 -15.45
CA LEU A 145 8.70 16.66 -14.48
C LEU A 145 7.30 16.34 -13.91
N ALA A 146 6.53 17.35 -13.54
CA ALA A 146 5.15 17.17 -13.09
C ALA A 146 4.26 16.55 -14.17
N ARG A 147 4.45 16.95 -15.44
CA ARG A 147 3.74 16.36 -16.58
C ARG A 147 4.11 14.89 -16.76
N CYS A 148 5.39 14.55 -16.66
CA CYS A 148 5.87 13.17 -16.73
C CYS A 148 5.20 12.30 -15.66
N PHE A 149 5.13 12.74 -14.40
CA PHE A 149 4.44 11.99 -13.36
C PHE A 149 2.95 11.84 -13.63
N ARG A 150 2.27 12.88 -14.11
CA ARG A 150 0.86 12.80 -14.48
C ARG A 150 0.62 11.76 -15.57
N GLU A 151 1.47 11.70 -16.58
CA GLU A 151 1.34 10.76 -17.69
C GLU A 151 1.64 9.32 -17.26
N LYS A 152 2.67 9.10 -16.45
CA LYS A 152 3.08 7.75 -16.02
C LYS A 152 2.24 7.17 -14.88
N LEU A 153 1.63 8.02 -14.03
CA LEU A 153 0.86 7.60 -12.86
C LEU A 153 -0.66 7.80 -13.04
N SER A 154 -1.16 7.52 -14.25
CA SER A 154 -2.59 7.45 -14.56
C SER A 154 -3.40 8.73 -14.32
N GLY A 155 -2.83 9.90 -14.61
CA GLY A 155 -3.58 11.12 -14.88
C GLY A 155 -4.15 11.88 -13.68
N GLY A 156 -3.70 11.56 -12.46
CA GLY A 156 -4.09 12.32 -11.26
C GLY A 156 -3.67 13.79 -11.30
N VAL A 157 -4.24 14.60 -10.40
CA VAL A 157 -3.84 16.01 -10.25
C VAL A 157 -2.45 16.09 -9.61
N VAL A 158 -1.48 16.62 -10.36
CA VAL A 158 -0.14 16.93 -9.84
C VAL A 158 -0.10 18.39 -9.41
N ARG A 159 0.26 18.65 -8.16
CA ARG A 159 0.49 19.99 -7.61
C ARG A 159 1.98 20.22 -7.48
N ILE A 160 2.46 21.39 -7.92
CA ILE A 160 3.86 21.80 -7.78
C ILE A 160 3.96 23.04 -6.91
N VAL A 161 5.07 23.17 -6.20
CA VAL A 161 5.46 24.37 -5.45
C VAL A 161 6.88 24.74 -5.88
N GLY A 162 7.06 25.96 -6.37
CA GLY A 162 8.33 26.43 -6.93
C GLY A 162 8.16 27.07 -8.31
N ASN A 163 9.29 27.50 -8.90
CA ASN A 163 9.29 28.06 -10.25
C ASN A 163 9.09 26.93 -11.29
N PRO A 164 8.05 26.97 -12.14
CA PRO A 164 7.81 25.95 -13.17
C PRO A 164 8.99 25.76 -14.13
N ASP A 165 9.76 26.81 -14.40
CA ASP A 165 10.90 26.80 -15.32
C ASP A 165 12.22 26.38 -14.63
N MET A 166 12.18 26.08 -13.33
CA MET A 166 13.35 25.62 -12.59
C MET A 166 13.91 24.34 -13.20
N LYS A 167 15.22 24.34 -13.46
CA LYS A 167 15.94 23.16 -13.95
C LYS A 167 16.05 22.11 -12.85
N VAL A 168 15.74 20.87 -13.20
CA VAL A 168 15.80 19.71 -12.31
C VAL A 168 16.60 18.61 -12.99
N SER A 169 17.67 18.15 -12.32
CA SER A 169 18.50 17.01 -12.74
C SER A 169 18.65 15.96 -11.63
N ARG A 170 18.13 16.25 -10.43
CA ARG A 170 18.12 15.33 -9.29
C ARG A 170 16.78 15.44 -8.56
N ALA A 171 16.19 14.30 -8.26
CA ALA A 171 14.87 14.22 -7.63
C ALA A 171 14.91 13.35 -6.37
N GLY A 172 14.13 13.75 -5.37
CA GLY A 172 13.81 12.95 -4.20
C GLY A 172 12.36 12.48 -4.29
N ILE A 173 12.09 11.18 -4.10
CA ILE A 173 10.73 10.65 -4.03
C ILE A 173 10.52 9.99 -2.67
N LEU A 174 9.53 10.50 -1.94
CA LEU A 174 9.06 9.95 -0.67
C LEU A 174 7.60 9.52 -0.87
N ALA A 175 7.36 8.22 -0.99
CA ALA A 175 6.02 7.67 -1.20
C ALA A 175 5.22 7.62 0.13
N GLY A 176 3.89 7.79 0.02
CA GLY A 176 2.97 7.64 1.14
C GLY A 176 3.26 8.57 2.32
N GLY A 177 3.18 8.03 3.54
CA GLY A 177 3.40 8.78 4.78
C GLY A 177 4.82 9.36 4.93
N GLY A 178 5.81 8.85 4.21
CA GLY A 178 7.17 9.41 4.21
C GLY A 178 7.22 10.86 3.71
N SER A 179 6.23 11.29 2.92
CA SER A 179 6.10 12.68 2.46
C SER A 179 5.63 13.67 3.53
N LEU A 180 5.13 13.18 4.67
CA LEU A 180 4.70 14.02 5.80
C LEU A 180 5.87 14.57 6.64
N GLY A 181 7.12 14.26 6.25
CA GLY A 181 8.34 14.71 6.94
C GLY A 181 8.64 13.90 8.20
N LEU A 182 9.26 14.54 9.20
CA LEU A 182 9.63 13.92 10.50
C LEU A 182 8.44 13.72 11.46
N GLY A 183 7.21 13.91 10.99
CA GLY A 183 6.00 13.65 11.79
C GLY A 183 5.88 12.15 12.09
N ARG A 184 5.49 11.81 13.32
CA ARG A 184 5.13 10.43 13.65
C ARG A 184 3.77 10.12 13.03
N GLY A 185 3.69 9.05 12.23
CA GLY A 185 2.40 8.47 11.84
C GLY A 185 1.67 7.93 13.07
N GLU A 186 0.35 7.87 13.02
CA GLU A 186 -0.42 7.13 14.03
C GLU A 186 -0.09 5.65 13.90
N ILE A 187 0.49 5.08 14.96
CA ILE A 187 0.77 3.64 15.11
C ILE A 187 -0.48 2.98 15.67
#